data_AF-A0A9Q8YBN4-F1
#
_entry.id   AF-A0A9Q8YBN4-F1
#
_cell.length_a   1.000
_cell.length_b   1.000
_cell.length_c   1.000
_cell.angle_alpha   90.00
_cell.angle_beta   90.00
_cell.angle_gamma   90.00
#
_symmetry.space_group_name_H-M   'P 1'
#
loop_
_entity.id
_entity.type
_entity.pdbx_description
1 polymer ?
#
loop_
_entity_poly.entity_id
_entity_poly.type
_entity_poly.pdbx_seq_one_letter_code
_entity_poly.pdbx_strand_id
1 'polypeptide(L)' 'MRRHIRRAMLALSLTLALTGCGTSAPASADGLRRVVGTDLIGARGATAEDQRKIDRTVVGLCAGGVWTNVECKRHGERR' A
#
# COMPACT_ATOMS: atom_id res chain seq x y z
N MET A 1 10.71 -21.48 37.08
CA MET A 1 11.58 -20.91 36.03
C MET A 1 11.07 -21.14 34.60
N ARG A 2 10.95 -22.38 34.09
CA ARG A 2 10.55 -22.67 32.68
C ARG A 2 9.20 -22.10 32.24
N ARG A 3 8.18 -22.06 33.10
CA ARG A 3 6.86 -21.45 32.79
C ARG A 3 6.93 -19.94 32.62
N HIS A 4 7.76 -19.24 33.40
CA HIS A 4 7.94 -17.79 33.29
C HIS A 4 8.71 -17.43 32.02
N ILE A 5 9.71 -18.22 31.65
CA ILE A 5 10.47 -18.07 30.41
C ILE A 5 9.55 -18.24 29.18
N ARG A 6 8.68 -19.24 29.15
CA ARG A 6 7.72 -19.45 28.05
C ARG A 6 6.71 -18.29 27.92
N ARG A 7 6.20 -17.78 29.04
CA ARG A 7 5.29 -16.63 29.05
C ARG A 7 5.98 -15.35 28.57
N ALA A 8 7.23 -15.13 28.98
CA ALA A 8 8.03 -14.00 28.52
C ALA A 8 8.30 -14.07 27.00
N MET A 9 8.65 -15.26 26.47
CA MET A 9 8.84 -15.45 25.02
C MET A 9 7.56 -15.18 24.23
N LEU A 10 6.41 -15.69 24.69
CA LEU A 10 5.11 -15.43 24.06
C LEU A 10 4.77 -13.93 24.05
N ALA A 11 4.97 -13.25 25.17
CA ALA A 11 4.74 -11.81 25.27
C ALA A 11 5.66 -11.03 24.31
N LEU A 12 6.93 -11.40 24.22
CA LEU A 12 7.90 -10.76 23.33
C LEU A 12 7.57 -10.98 21.84
N SER A 13 7.15 -12.19 21.47
CA SER A 13 6.72 -12.47 20.09
C SER A 13 5.50 -11.65 19.70
N LEU A 14 4.56 -11.44 20.63
CA LEU A 14 3.34 -10.67 20.37
C LEU A 14 3.67 -9.17 20.22
N THR A 15 4.53 -8.61 21.07
CA THR A 15 4.93 -7.20 20.96
C THR A 15 5.71 -6.92 19.68
N LEU A 16 6.59 -7.83 19.25
CA LEU A 16 7.32 -7.71 17.98
C LEU A 16 6.38 -7.72 16.77
N ALA A 17 5.33 -8.55 16.80
CA ALA A 17 4.34 -8.58 15.71
C ALA A 17 3.59 -7.23 15.56
N LEU A 18 3.31 -6.53 16.66
CA LEU A 18 2.64 -5.22 16.61
C LEU A 18 3.51 -4.12 15.98
N THR A 19 4.84 -4.23 16.02
CA THR A 19 5.73 -3.20 15.45
C THR A 19 5.64 -3.09 13.92
N GLY A 20 5.09 -4.11 13.24
CA GLY A 20 4.84 -4.06 11.80
C GLY A 20 3.64 -3.20 11.40
N CYS A 21 2.74 -2.88 12.33
CA CYS A 21 1.59 -2.00 12.10
C CYS A 21 1.87 -0.62 12.70
N GLY A 22 1.75 0.43 11.88
CA GLY A 22 1.95 1.81 12.32
C GLY A 22 1.18 2.80 11.48
N THR A 23 0.98 4.00 12.01
CA THR A 23 0.33 5.13 11.33
C THR A 23 1.33 6.09 10.66
N SER A 24 2.62 5.74 10.71
CA SER A 24 3.68 6.51 10.06
C SER A 24 3.57 6.41 8.54
N ALA A 25 4.11 7.41 7.85
CA ALA A 25 4.19 7.38 6.39
C ALA A 25 5.04 6.19 5.91
N PRO A 26 4.79 5.68 4.68
CA PRO A 26 5.62 4.63 4.09
C PRO A 26 7.09 5.05 4.01
N ALA A 27 7.99 4.12 4.33
CA ALA A 27 9.43 4.39 4.33
C ALA A 27 10.02 4.57 2.93
N SER A 28 9.39 4.01 1.89
CA SER A 28 9.83 4.15 0.49
C SER A 28 8.70 3.91 -0.50
N ALA A 29 8.82 4.51 -1.69
CA ALA A 29 7.91 4.29 -2.82
C ALA A 29 7.94 2.82 -3.30
N ASP A 30 9.13 2.21 -3.39
CA ASP A 30 9.29 0.80 -3.77
C ASP A 30 8.62 -0.16 -2.77
N GLY A 31 8.72 0.15 -1.48
CA GLY A 31 8.02 -0.59 -0.43
C GLY A 31 6.51 -0.52 -0.60
N LEU A 32 5.99 0.70 -0.80
CA LEU A 32 4.57 0.92 -1.02
C LEU A 32 4.08 0.24 -2.31
N ARG A 33 4.87 0.28 -3.41
CA ARG A 33 4.55 -0.34 -4.70
C ARG A 33 4.23 -1.82 -4.57
N ARG A 34 4.98 -2.56 -3.75
CA ARG A 34 4.73 -4.01 -3.52
C ARG A 34 3.40 -4.28 -2.84
N VAL A 35 2.86 -3.33 -2.07
CA VAL A 35 1.58 -3.47 -1.38
C VAL A 35 0.41 -3.09 -2.28
N VAL A 36 0.52 -1.97 -3.01
CA VAL A 36 -0.59 -1.45 -3.83
C VAL A 36 -0.68 -2.07 -5.22
N GLY A 37 0.43 -2.61 -5.76
CA GLY A 37 0.46 -3.24 -7.07
C GLY A 37 0.16 -2.29 -8.24
N THR A 38 -0.36 -2.85 -9.32
CA THR A 38 -0.59 -2.16 -10.61
C THR A 38 -1.99 -2.38 -11.20
N ASP A 39 -2.91 -2.97 -10.45
CA ASP A 39 -4.24 -3.38 -10.95
C ASP A 39 -5.11 -2.20 -11.37
N LEU A 40 -4.84 -1.02 -10.82
CA LEU A 40 -5.55 0.21 -11.19
C LEU A 40 -5.08 0.81 -12.52
N ILE A 41 -3.99 0.31 -13.13
CA ILE A 41 -3.52 0.82 -14.43
C ILE A 41 -4.54 0.48 -15.52
N GLY A 42 -5.22 1.51 -16.02
CA GLY A 42 -6.26 1.36 -17.05
C GLY A 42 -7.61 0.87 -16.50
N ALA A 43 -7.73 0.72 -15.17
CA ALA A 43 -9.00 0.37 -14.54
C ALA A 43 -10.03 1.47 -14.77
N ARG A 44 -11.28 1.06 -14.98
CA ARG A 44 -12.42 1.96 -15.15
C ARG A 44 -13.45 1.72 -14.07
N GLY A 45 -13.91 2.81 -13.48
CA GLY A 45 -14.99 2.76 -12.50
C GLY A 45 -16.30 2.36 -13.16
N ALA A 46 -17.13 1.59 -12.46
CA ALA A 46 -18.48 1.26 -12.91
C ALA A 46 -19.36 2.51 -13.03
N THR A 47 -19.12 3.49 -12.17
CA THR A 47 -19.78 4.80 -12.18
C THR A 47 -18.78 5.94 -12.31
N ALA A 48 -19.27 7.14 -12.63
CA ALA A 48 -18.46 8.36 -12.58
C ALA A 48 -17.88 8.62 -11.18
N GLU A 49 -18.59 8.21 -10.12
CA GLU A 49 -18.07 8.33 -8.76
C GLU A 49 -16.88 7.39 -8.52
N ASP A 50 -16.98 6.15 -8.98
CA ASP A 50 -15.90 5.17 -8.87
C ASP A 50 -14.68 5.61 -9.67
N GLN A 51 -14.90 6.15 -10.88
CA GLN A 51 -13.80 6.69 -11.68
C GLN A 51 -13.08 7.82 -10.93
N ARG A 52 -13.82 8.75 -10.30
CA ARG A 52 -13.21 9.80 -9.48
C ARG A 52 -12.41 9.25 -8.30
N LYS A 53 -12.86 8.15 -7.67
CA LYS A 53 -12.12 7.49 -6.57
C LYS A 53 -10.82 6.88 -7.10
N ILE A 54 -10.87 6.15 -8.22
CA ILE A 54 -9.70 5.58 -8.88
C ILE A 54 -8.71 6.68 -9.27
N ASP A 55 -9.17 7.73 -9.95
CA ASP A 55 -8.32 8.82 -10.42
C ASP A 55 -7.60 9.52 -9.27
N ARG A 56 -8.29 9.80 -8.15
CA ARG A 56 -7.65 10.39 -6.97
C ARG A 56 -6.58 9.49 -6.36
N THR A 57 -6.82 8.18 -6.28
CA THR A 57 -5.81 7.23 -5.79
C THR A 57 -4.60 7.20 -6.71
N VAL A 58 -4.82 7.12 -8.03
CA VAL A 58 -3.74 7.08 -9.02
C VAL A 58 -2.88 8.35 -8.98
N VAL A 59 -3.49 9.53 -8.85
CA VAL A 59 -2.74 10.79 -8.73
C VAL A 59 -1.74 10.74 -7.58
N GLY A 60 -2.14 10.21 -6.42
CA GLY A 60 -1.23 10.05 -5.27
C GLY A 60 -0.07 9.10 -5.55
N LEU A 61 -0.34 7.96 -6.19
CA LEU A 61 0.70 6.97 -6.55
C LEU A 61 1.69 7.52 -7.58
N CYS A 62 1.20 8.28 -8.56
CA CYS A 62 2.02 8.91 -9.58
C CYS A 62 2.87 10.06 -9.04
N ALA A 63 2.25 10.98 -8.28
CA ALA A 63 2.97 12.09 -7.66
C ALA A 63 4.01 11.62 -6.64
N GLY A 64 3.72 10.53 -5.91
CA GLY A 64 4.63 9.92 -4.96
C GLY A 64 5.73 9.04 -5.57
N GLY A 65 5.79 8.92 -6.91
CA GLY A 65 6.79 8.08 -7.59
C GLY A 65 6.65 6.57 -7.35
N VAL A 66 5.48 6.12 -6.87
CA VAL A 66 5.17 4.69 -6.65
C VAL A 66 4.97 3.96 -7.99
N TRP A 67 4.40 4.68 -8.95
CA TRP A 67 4.28 4.25 -10.34
C TRP A 67 5.22 5.06 -11.22
N THR A 68 5.68 4.43 -12.29
CA THR A 68 6.52 5.09 -13.31
C THR A 68 5.68 6.03 -14.18
N ASN A 69 6.33 6.99 -14.83
CA ASN A 69 5.65 7.92 -15.77
C ASN A 69 4.89 7.18 -16.87
N VAL A 70 5.40 6.04 -17.35
CA VAL A 70 4.74 5.22 -18.37
C VAL A 70 3.45 4.60 -17.83
N GLU A 71 3.47 4.08 -16.61
CA GLU A 71 2.30 3.50 -15.95
C GLU A 71 1.23 4.56 -15.68
N CYS A 72 1.65 5.73 -15.21
CA CYS A 72 0.77 6.88 -14.98
C CYS A 72 0.09 7.35 -16.26
N LYS A 73 0.84 7.42 -17.37
CA LYS A 73 0.28 7.77 -18.68
C LYS A 73 -0.76 6.75 -19.13
N ARG A 74 -0.49 5.44 -18.97
CA ARG A 74 -1.41 4.36 -19.35
C ARG A 74 -2.74 4.38 -18.60
N HIS A 75 -2.80 4.94 -17.39
CA HIS A 75 -4.07 5.18 -16.70
C HIS A 75 -4.94 6.23 -17.41
N GLY A 76 -4.32 7.31 -17.88
CA GLY A 76 -4.98 8.41 -18.56
C GLY A 76 -5.45 8.10 -19.99
N GLU A 77 -4.89 7.06 -20.61
CA GLU A 77 -5.24 6.64 -21.97
C GLU A 77 -6.66 6.04 -22.01
N ARG A 78 -7.56 6.67 -22.76
CA ARG A 78 -8.81 6.03 -23.19
C ARG A 78 -8.47 5.12 -24.37
N ARG A 79 -8.85 3.84 -24.26
CA ARG A 79 -8.80 2.89 -25.36
C ARG A 79 -10.12 2.94 -26.13
#